data_AF-A0AAW8W4P3-F1
#
_entry.id   AF-A0AAW8W4P3-F1
#
_cell.length_a   1.000
_cell.length_b   1.000
_cell.length_c   1.000
_cell.angle_alpha   90.00
_cell.angle_beta   90.00
_cell.angle_gamma   90.00
#
_symmetry.space_group_name_H-M   'P 1'
#
loop_
_entity.id
_entity.type
_entity.pdbx_description
1 polymer ?
#
loop_
_entity_poly.entity_id
_entity_poly.type
_entity_poly.pdbx_seq_one_letter_code
_entity_poly.pdbx_strand_id
1 'polypeptide(L)' 'MYVHYAHQGRGIARSLVRTLEEQVAANRYQTYASITARPFFEREGYRLIRETVVERAGVNLLNFEMQKN' A
#
# COMPACT_ATOMS: atom_id res chain seq x y z
N MET A 1 -0.61 -4.66 -3.42
CA MET A 1 0.21 -5.68 -2.73
C MET A 1 -0.73 -6.66 -2.04
N TYR A 2 -0.44 -7.96 -2.11
CA TYR A 2 -1.22 -9.00 -1.44
C TYR A 2 -0.28 -10.00 -0.78
N VAL A 3 -0.60 -10.41 0.44
CA VAL A 3 0.06 -11.52 1.15
C VAL A 3 -1.04 -12.46 1.61
N HIS A 4 -0.93 -13.72 1.25
CA HIS A 4 -1.87 -14.76 1.65
C HIS A 4 -2.01 -14.78 3.18
N TYR A 5 -3.24 -14.92 3.69
CA TYR A 5 -3.55 -14.73 5.11
C TYR A 5 -2.71 -15.62 6.03
N ALA A 6 -2.46 -16.88 5.64
CA ALA A 6 -1.64 -17.83 6.41
C ALA A 6 -0.16 -17.41 6.55
N HIS A 7 0.29 -16.42 5.77
CA HIS A 7 1.66 -15.93 5.76
C HIS A 7 1.77 -14.46 6.21
N GLN A 8 0.68 -13.86 6.67
CA GLN A 8 0.71 -12.52 7.28
C GLN A 8 1.42 -12.55 8.64
N GLY A 9 1.85 -11.38 9.13
CA GLY A 9 2.61 -11.25 10.39
C GLY A 9 4.07 -11.71 10.32
N ARG A 10 4.52 -12.27 9.19
CA ARG A 10 5.89 -12.78 8.99
C ARG A 10 6.85 -11.81 8.31
N GLY A 11 6.48 -10.53 8.21
CA GLY A 11 7.32 -9.51 7.56
C GLY A 11 7.37 -9.54 6.03
N ILE A 12 6.63 -10.45 5.36
CA ILE A 12 6.66 -10.61 3.89
C ILE A 12 6.29 -9.31 3.16
N ALA A 13 5.21 -8.65 3.59
CA ALA A 13 4.77 -7.38 2.99
C ALA A 13 5.87 -6.30 3.03
N ARG A 14 6.55 -6.18 4.17
CA ARG A 14 7.68 -5.25 4.35
C ARG A 14 8.83 -5.61 3.42
N SER A 15 9.20 -6.89 3.32
CA SER A 15 10.25 -7.34 2.42
C SER A 15 9.94 -6.97 0.98
N LEU A 16 8.70 -7.23 0.52
CA LEU A 16 8.28 -6.92 -0.85
C LEU A 16 8.39 -5.42 -1.15
N VAL A 17 7.87 -4.56 -0.26
CA VAL A 17 7.90 -3.10 -0.47
C VAL A 17 9.34 -2.58 -0.48
N ARG A 18 10.17 -2.99 0.49
CA ARG A 18 11.57 -2.54 0.54
C ARG A 18 12.36 -2.98 -0.67
N THR A 19 12.23 -4.24 -1.08
CA THR A 19 12.93 -4.74 -2.27
C THR A 19 12.51 -3.98 -3.53
N LEU A 20 11.23 -3.64 -3.69
CA LEU A 20 10.77 -2.83 -4.82
C LEU A 20 11.36 -1.41 -4.78
N GLU A 21 11.36 -0.76 -3.62
CA GLU A 21 11.94 0.58 -3.43
C GLU A 21 13.46 0.59 -3.62
N GLU A 22 14.16 -0.48 -3.23
CA GLU A 22 15.61 -0.63 -3.42
C GLU A 22 15.97 -0.88 -4.90
N GLN A 23 15.14 -1.63 -5.62
CA GLN A 23 15.39 -2.00 -7.02
C GLN A 23 14.98 -0.90 -8.01
N VAL A 24 14.07 0.00 -7.62
CA VAL A 24 13.52 1.02 -8.51
C VAL A 24 13.70 2.38 -7.88
N ALA A 25 14.80 3.07 -8.23
CA ALA A 25 15.03 4.43 -7.81
C ALA A 25 13.94 5.36 -8.38
N ALA A 26 13.18 5.99 -7.49
CA ALA A 26 12.17 6.98 -7.85
C ALA A 26 12.25 8.17 -6.88
N ASN A 27 11.97 9.38 -7.37
CA ASN A 27 11.82 10.57 -6.52
C ASN A 27 10.58 10.49 -5.62
N ARG A 28 9.65 9.57 -5.92
CA ARG A 28 8.40 9.39 -5.21
C ARG A 28 7.80 8.02 -5.51
N TYR A 29 7.44 7.29 -4.46
CA TYR A 29 6.61 6.10 -4.53
C TYR A 29 5.15 6.46 -4.25
N GLN A 30 4.23 5.80 -4.95
CA GLN A 30 2.80 6.02 -4.80
C GLN A 30 2.05 4.69 -4.72
N THR A 31 1.02 4.64 -3.87
CA THR A 31 0.13 3.49 -3.75
C THR A 31 -1.32 3.94 -3.52
N TYR A 32 -2.26 3.08 -3.89
CA TYR A 32 -3.67 3.20 -3.54
C TYR A 32 -4.01 2.09 -2.55
N ALA A 33 -3.85 2.36 -1.26
CA ALA A 33 -4.00 1.39 -0.19
C ALA A 33 -5.48 1.16 0.15
N SER A 34 -5.90 -0.08 0.35
CA SER A 34 -7.21 -0.38 0.95
C SER A 34 -7.26 0.07 2.41
N ILE A 35 -8.46 0.10 3.01
CA ILE A 35 -8.67 0.34 4.44
C ILE A 35 -7.74 -0.51 5.31
N THR A 36 -7.66 -1.82 5.04
CA THR A 36 -6.85 -2.75 5.84
C THR A 36 -5.35 -2.66 5.58
N ALA A 37 -4.93 -2.14 4.42
CA ALA A 37 -3.51 -1.97 4.09
C ALA A 37 -2.96 -0.61 4.51
N ARG A 38 -3.81 0.41 4.72
CA ARG A 38 -3.38 1.77 5.10
C ARG A 38 -2.44 1.78 6.31
N PRO A 39 -2.74 1.13 7.45
CA PRO A 39 -1.83 1.16 8.61
C PRO A 39 -0.47 0.50 8.33
N PHE A 40 -0.38 -0.41 7.37
CA PHE A 40 0.91 -0.96 6.95
C PHE A 40 1.73 0.08 6.19
N PHE A 41 1.14 0.74 5.19
CA PHE A 41 1.84 1.76 4.40
C PHE A 41 2.23 2.99 5.22
N GLU A 42 1.40 3.40 6.19
CA GLU A 42 1.75 4.46 7.15
C GLU A 42 3.03 4.09 7.93
N ARG A 43 3.17 2.84 8.38
CA ARG A 43 4.37 2.36 9.09
C ARG A 43 5.61 2.26 8.19
N GLU A 44 5.45 2.00 6.89
CA GLU A 44 6.56 1.97 5.93
C GLU A 44 6.96 3.37 5.42
N GLY A 45 6.32 4.43 5.93
CA GLY A 45 6.68 5.83 5.69
C GLY A 45 5.85 6.55 4.63
N TYR A 46 4.79 5.92 4.11
CA TYR A 46 3.87 6.56 3.17
C TYR A 46 2.93 7.50 3.92
N ARG A 47 2.67 8.66 3.34
CA ARG A 47 1.74 9.68 3.86
C ARG A 47 0.46 9.71 3.05
N LEU A 48 -0.67 9.91 3.72
CA LEU A 48 -1.97 10.07 3.08
C LEU A 48 -1.98 11.36 2.24
N ILE A 49 -2.41 11.25 0.99
CA ILE A 49 -2.67 12.38 0.10
C ILE A 49 -4.17 12.68 0.07
N ARG A 50 -5.00 11.66 -0.20
CA ARG A 50 -6.46 11.78 -0.18
C ARG A 50 -7.16 10.43 -0.09
N GLU A 51 -8.40 10.47 0.36
CA GLU A 51 -9.33 9.35 0.27
C GLU A 51 -9.92 9.29 -1.13
N THR A 52 -10.21 8.09 -1.63
CA THR A 52 -10.82 7.89 -2.96
C THR A 52 -11.78 6.71 -2.91
N VAL A 53 -12.88 6.82 -3.64
CA VAL A 53 -13.83 5.71 -3.85
C VAL A 53 -13.64 5.19 -5.26
N VAL A 54 -13.41 3.89 -5.38
CA VAL A 54 -13.28 3.21 -6.68
C VAL A 54 -14.39 2.18 -6.83
N GLU A 55 -15.03 2.16 -7.98
CA GLU A 55 -15.99 1.10 -8.32
C GLU A 55 -15.24 -0.15 -8.81
N ARG A 56 -15.59 -1.31 -8.26
CA ARG A 56 -15.13 -2.62 -8.74
C ARG A 56 -16.30 -3.59 -8.81
N ALA A 57 -16.62 -4.05 -10.01
CA ALA A 57 -17.75 -4.96 -10.25
C ALA A 57 -19.08 -4.46 -9.64
N GLY A 58 -19.38 -3.17 -9.81
CA GLY A 58 -20.58 -2.54 -9.25
C GLY A 58 -20.53 -2.24 -7.75
N VAL A 59 -19.41 -2.50 -7.07
CA VAL A 59 -19.22 -2.22 -5.64
C VAL A 59 -18.26 -1.05 -5.45
N ASN A 60 -18.70 -0.03 -4.71
CA ASN A 60 -17.87 1.10 -4.31
C ASN A 60 -16.96 0.73 -3.14
N LEU A 61 -15.65 0.89 -3.33
CA LEU A 61 -14.62 0.56 -2.34
C LEU A 61 -13.82 1.81 -2.01
N LEU A 62 -13.72 2.11 -0.71
CA LEU A 62 -12.84 3.16 -0.21
C LEU A 62 -11.38 2.70 -0.25
N ASN A 63 -10.51 3.53 -0.80
CA ASN A 63 -9.07 3.39 -0.74
C ASN A 63 -8.41 4.75 -0.45
N PHE A 64 -7.10 4.73 -0.28
CA PHE A 64 -6.30 5.87 0.15
C PHE A 64 -5.13 6.04 -0.81
N GLU A 65 -5.07 7.17 -1.50
CA GLU A 65 -3.89 7.57 -2.25
C GLU A 65 -2.80 7.99 -1.25
N MET A 66 -1.65 7.33 -1.30
CA MET A 66 -0.55 7.55 -0.36
C MET A 66 0.79 7.65 -1.10
N GLN A 67 1.71 8.48 -0.59
CA GLN A 67 3.01 8.73 -1.21
C GLN A 67 4.17 8.69 -0.19
N LYS A 68 5.34 8.24 -0.64
CA LYS A 68 6.61 8.27 0.09
C LYS A 68 7.66 8.90 -0.81
N ASN A 69 8.44 9.83 -0.27
CA ASN A 69 9.55 10.49 -0.96
C ASN A 69 10.87 9.80 -0.62
#